data_AF-A0A3S1EVH2-F1
#
_entry.id   AF-A0A3S1EVH2-F1
#
_cell.length_a   1.000
_cell.length_b   1.000
_cell.length_c   1.000
_cell.angle_alpha   90.00
_cell.angle_beta   90.00
_cell.angle_gamma   90.00
#
_symmetry.space_group_name_H-M   'P 1'
#
loop_
_entity.id
_entity.type
_entity.pdbx_description
1 polymer ?
#
loop_
_entity_poly.entity_id
_entity_poly.type
_entity_poly.pdbx_seq_one_letter_code
_entity_poly.pdbx_strand_id
1 'polypeptide(L)'
;MNGRETIFLLVAASLLGLTEPTWAGDVAEPSGFRMDDYRAPVPRTLQGARVVTTVEAEALWRAKKAIFFDVMPDTPKPTNLPAGTIWR
;
A
#
# COMPACT_ATOMS: atom_id res chain seq x y z
N MET A 1 -17.31 -47.82 -7.63
CA MET A 1 -16.42 -46.72 -8.03
C MET A 1 -15.49 -47.24 -9.09
N ASN A 2 -15.67 -46.74 -10.31
CA ASN A 2 -15.05 -47.29 -11.50
C ASN A 2 -13.87 -46.39 -11.86
N GLY A 3 -12.78 -46.90 -12.45
CA GLY A 3 -11.54 -46.13 -12.65
C GLY A 3 -11.68 -44.77 -13.36
N ARG A 4 -12.75 -44.57 -14.13
CA ARG A 4 -13.09 -43.29 -14.77
C ARG A 4 -13.57 -42.24 -13.75
N GLU A 5 -14.32 -42.64 -12.72
CA GLU A 5 -14.81 -41.74 -11.66
C GLU A 5 -13.67 -41.30 -10.73
N THR A 6 -12.71 -42.20 -10.47
CA THR A 6 -11.50 -41.88 -9.69
C THR A 6 -10.61 -40.87 -10.42
N ILE A 7 -10.48 -40.99 -11.74
CA ILE A 7 -9.72 -40.04 -12.57
C ILE A 7 -10.42 -38.68 -12.62
N PHE A 8 -11.75 -38.64 -12.79
CA PHE A 8 -12.51 -37.38 -12.77
C PHE A 8 -12.44 -36.67 -11.40
N LEU A 9 -12.49 -37.42 -10.29
CA LEU A 9 -12.33 -36.86 -8.94
C LEU A 9 -10.92 -36.33 -8.68
N LEU A 10 -9.87 -37.00 -9.20
CA LEU A 10 -8.49 -36.52 -9.10
C LEU A 10 -8.24 -35.25 -9.92
N VAL A 11 -8.86 -35.11 -11.10
CA VAL A 11 -8.76 -33.90 -11.95
C VAL A 11 -9.55 -32.72 -11.35
N ALA A 12 -10.73 -32.97 -10.76
CA ALA A 12 -11.49 -31.92 -10.09
C ALA A 12 -10.79 -31.42 -8.81
N ALA A 13 -10.18 -32.31 -8.03
CA ALA A 13 -9.43 -31.95 -6.82
C ALA A 13 -8.14 -31.16 -7.12
N SER A 14 -7.53 -31.36 -8.29
CA SER A 14 -6.33 -30.62 -8.70
C SER A 14 -6.62 -29.22 -9.25
N LEU A 15 -7.82 -28.96 -9.78
CA LEU A 15 -8.21 -27.60 -10.20
C LEU A 15 -8.60 -26.68 -9.02
N LEU A 16 -9.02 -27.23 -7.88
CA LEU A 16 -9.44 -26.48 -6.69
C LEU A 16 -8.28 -26.10 -5.75
N GLY A 17 -7.07 -26.63 -5.98
CA GLY A 17 -5.89 -26.40 -5.12
C GLY A 17 -4.93 -25.29 -5.57
N LEU A 18 -5.22 -24.59 -6.67
CA LEU A 18 -4.29 -23.64 -7.30
C LEU A 18 -4.37 -22.19 -6.77
N THR A 19 -5.15 -21.94 -5.72
CA THR A 19 -5.13 -20.62 -5.06
C THR A 19 -3.97 -20.56 -4.08
N GLU A 20 -2.76 -20.37 -4.61
CA GLU A 20 -1.63 -19.94 -3.79
C GLU A 20 -2.00 -18.62 -3.12
N PRO A 21 -1.87 -18.48 -1.78
CA PRO A 21 -1.99 -17.18 -1.16
C PRO A 21 -0.90 -16.29 -1.76
N THR A 22 -1.32 -15.28 -2.52
CA THR A 22 -0.39 -14.26 -3.00
C THR A 22 0.04 -13.44 -1.79
N TRP A 23 1.14 -13.85 -1.17
CA TRP A 23 1.90 -12.96 -0.30
C TRP A 23 2.34 -11.80 -1.18
N ALA A 24 1.75 -10.62 -0.98
CA ALA A 24 2.27 -9.41 -1.57
C ALA A 24 3.73 -9.29 -1.11
N GLY A 25 4.67 -9.54 -2.04
CA GLY A 25 6.10 -9.37 -1.77
C GLY A 25 6.39 -7.95 -1.32
N ASP A 26 7.49 -7.75 -0.59
CA ASP A 26 7.93 -6.41 -0.19
C ASP A 26 8.01 -5.49 -1.42
N VAL A 27 7.45 -4.29 -1.29
CA VAL A 27 7.47 -3.27 -2.35
C VAL A 27 8.92 -2.85 -2.56
N ALA A 28 9.39 -2.90 -3.81
CA ALA A 28 10.74 -2.48 -4.16
C ALA A 28 10.94 -0.97 -3.96
N GLU A 29 12.16 -0.57 -3.60
CA GLU A 29 12.51 0.86 -3.56
C GLU A 29 12.45 1.47 -4.96
N PRO A 30 11.80 2.64 -5.13
CA PRO A 30 11.70 3.29 -6.43
C PRO A 30 13.06 3.89 -6.84
N SER A 31 13.37 3.89 -8.14
CA SER A 31 14.60 4.47 -8.68
C SER A 31 14.60 6.01 -8.70
N GLY A 32 13.47 6.64 -8.44
CA GLY A 32 13.30 8.09 -8.52
C GLY A 32 12.03 8.57 -7.79
N PHE A 33 11.70 9.84 -7.96
CA PHE A 33 10.52 10.43 -7.33
C PHE A 33 9.22 9.85 -7.89
N ARG A 34 8.23 9.71 -7.00
CA ARG A 34 6.88 9.28 -7.37
C ARG A 34 6.14 10.45 -8.01
N MET A 35 5.69 10.26 -9.24
CA MET A 35 4.99 11.30 -10.02
C MET A 35 3.50 10.98 -10.25
N ASP A 36 3.09 9.74 -10.00
CA ASP A 36 1.73 9.23 -10.15
C ASP A 36 1.38 8.24 -9.04
N ASP A 37 0.11 7.82 -9.00
CA ASP A 37 -0.42 6.81 -8.09
C ASP A 37 0.11 6.95 -6.65
N TYR A 38 -0.02 8.15 -6.07
CA TYR A 38 0.55 8.53 -4.77
C TYR A 38 0.05 7.69 -3.59
N ARG A 39 -0.98 6.86 -3.80
CA ARG A 39 -1.57 5.98 -2.78
C ARG A 39 -1.21 4.50 -2.98
N ALA A 40 -0.33 4.19 -3.92
CA ALA A 40 0.22 2.84 -4.07
C ALA A 40 0.99 2.40 -2.81
N PRO A 41 1.16 1.09 -2.61
CA PRO A 41 2.04 0.55 -1.57
C PRO A 41 3.45 1.15 -1.65
N VAL A 42 4.08 1.35 -0.47
CA VAL A 42 5.43 1.91 -0.33
C VAL A 42 6.39 0.90 0.30
N PRO A 43 7.70 0.96 0.02
CA PRO A 43 8.67 0.08 0.65
C PRO A 43 8.73 0.33 2.17
N ARG A 44 9.01 -0.73 2.93
CA ARG A 44 9.11 -0.67 4.39
C ARG A 44 10.35 0.11 4.86
N THR A 45 11.39 0.16 4.03
CA THR A 45 12.69 0.81 4.28
C THR A 45 13.15 1.57 3.04
N LEU A 46 14.11 2.48 3.21
CA LEU A 46 14.77 3.19 2.11
C LEU A 46 16.28 3.22 2.36
N GLN A 47 17.08 2.99 1.31
CA GLN A 47 18.53 3.13 1.40
C GLN A 47 18.93 4.59 1.68
N GLY A 48 19.82 4.78 2.66
CA GLY A 48 20.33 6.12 3.01
C GLY A 48 19.34 7.01 3.77
N ALA A 49 18.16 6.49 4.16
CA ALA A 49 17.18 7.24 4.92
C ALA A 49 16.83 6.53 6.25
N ARG A 50 16.39 7.33 7.22
CA ARG A 50 15.75 6.82 8.44
C ARG A 50 14.25 6.81 8.23
N VAL A 51 13.67 5.63 8.03
CA VAL A 51 12.21 5.45 8.08
C VAL A 51 11.77 5.48 9.53
N VAL A 52 10.76 6.30 9.83
CA VAL A 52 10.23 6.49 11.18
C VAL A 52 8.78 6.04 11.24
N THR A 53 8.40 5.46 12.37
CA THR A 53 7.00 5.18 12.70
C THR A 53 6.24 6.48 12.97
N THR A 54 4.90 6.40 12.98
CA THR A 54 4.04 7.53 13.34
C THR A 54 4.38 8.10 14.72
N VAL A 55 4.66 7.24 15.71
CA VAL A 55 4.99 7.67 17.08
C VAL A 55 6.33 8.43 17.11
N GLU A 56 7.34 7.96 16.37
CA GLU A 56 8.62 8.65 16.27
C GLU A 56 8.50 9.98 15.54
N ALA A 57 7.73 10.03 14.45
CA ALA A 57 7.46 11.26 13.71
C ALA A 57 6.75 12.29 14.61
N GLU A 58 5.73 11.88 15.37
CA GLU A 58 5.06 12.74 16.34
C GLU A 58 6.03 13.29 17.40
N ALA A 59 6.92 12.44 17.93
CA ALA A 59 7.91 12.87 18.90
C ALA A 59 8.87 13.93 18.32
N LEU A 60 9.31 13.77 17.07
CA LEU A 60 10.15 14.75 16.36
C LEU A 60 9.41 16.08 16.17
N TRP A 61 8.14 16.02 15.79
CA TRP A 61 7.28 17.20 15.62
C TRP A 61 7.11 17.98 16.92
N ARG A 62 6.71 17.31 18.00
CA ARG A 62 6.50 17.94 19.32
C ARG A 62 7.78 18.55 19.89
N ALA A 63 8.91 17.88 19.68
CA ALA A 63 10.21 18.36 20.12
C ALA A 63 10.80 19.45 19.21
N LYS A 64 10.13 19.81 18.10
CA LYS A 64 10.61 20.76 17.08
C LYS A 64 12.02 20.40 16.55
N LYS A 65 12.28 19.10 16.37
CA LYS A 65 13.59 18.57 15.93
C LYS A 65 13.67 18.28 14.44
N ALA A 66 12.56 18.40 13.70
CA ALA A 66 12.51 18.19 12.27
C ALA A 66 11.52 19.15 11.61
N ILE A 67 11.75 19.46 10.34
CA ILE A 67 10.82 20.18 9.46
C ILE A 67 10.08 19.12 8.64
N PHE A 68 8.77 19.27 8.51
CA PHE A 68 7.90 18.34 7.80
C PHE A 68 7.51 18.95 6.46
N PHE A 69 7.72 18.20 5.38
CA PHE A 69 7.32 18.55 4.03
C PHE A 69 6.20 17.62 3.60
N ASP A 70 5.02 18.18 3.30
CA ASP A 70 3.95 17.43 2.63
C ASP A 70 4.23 17.45 1.12
N VAL A 71 4.36 16.25 0.55
CA VAL A 71 4.68 16.04 -0.87
C VAL A 71 3.49 15.46 -1.64
N MET A 72 2.31 15.42 -1.03
CA MET A 72 1.09 15.03 -1.74
C MET A 72 0.70 16.10 -2.77
N PRO A 73 0.05 15.71 -3.88
CA PRO A 73 -0.51 16.67 -4.83
C PRO A 73 -1.46 17.65 -4.15
N ASP A 74 -1.38 18.92 -4.54
CA ASP A 74 -2.34 19.93 -4.11
C ASP A 74 -3.76 19.50 -4.52
N THR A 75 -4.65 19.47 -3.55
CA THR A 75 -6.05 19.08 -3.74
C THR A 75 -6.90 20.35 -3.59
N PRO A 76 -7.09 21.15 -4.66
CA PRO A 76 -7.69 22.46 -4.57
C PRO A 76 -9.14 22.36 -4.11
N LYS A 77 -9.52 23.28 -3.22
CA LYS A 77 -10.88 23.32 -2.66
C LYS A 77 -11.92 23.54 -3.77
N PRO A 78 -12.98 22.70 -3.86
CA PRO A 78 -14.01 22.86 -4.86
C PRO A 78 -14.76 24.17 -4.68
N THR A 79 -15.01 24.86 -5.78
CA THR A 79 -15.72 26.16 -5.78
C THR A 79 -17.12 26.05 -5.19
N ASN A 80 -17.80 24.91 -5.39
CA ASN A 80 -19.19 24.67 -4.95
C ASN A 80 -19.27 23.80 -3.69
N LEU A 81 -18.26 23.84 -2.82
CA LEU A 81 -18.26 23.05 -1.60
C LEU A 81 -19.39 23.54 -0.65
N PRO A 82 -20.33 22.67 -0.24
CA PRO A 82 -21.42 23.08 0.67
C PRO A 82 -20.88 23.61 1.99
N ALA A 83 -21.56 24.61 2.55
CA ALA A 83 -21.18 25.19 3.83
C ALA A 83 -21.15 24.11 4.92
N GLY A 84 -20.12 24.13 5.77
CA GLY A 84 -19.91 23.13 6.81
C GLY A 84 -19.25 21.83 6.36
N THR A 85 -18.99 21.63 5.05
CA THR A 85 -18.24 20.46 4.57
C THR A 85 -16.76 20.63 4.87
N ILE A 86 -16.17 19.63 5.53
CA ILE A 86 -14.72 19.56 5.74
C ILE A 86 -14.07 19.14 4.43
N TRP A 87 -13.23 20.01 3.88
CA TRP A 87 -12.32 19.68 2.78
C TRP A 87 -10.98 19.24 3.38
N ARG A 88 -10.48 18.07 2.99
CA ARG A 88 -9.20 17.48 3.44
C ARG A 88 -8.32 17.21 2.24
#